data_AF-A0A2E6E3I2-F1
#
_entry.id   AF-A0A2E6E3I2-F1
#
_cell.length_a   1.000
_cell.length_b   1.000
_cell.length_c   1.000
_cell.angle_alpha   90.00
_cell.angle_beta   90.00
_cell.angle_gamma   90.00
#
_symmetry.space_group_name_H-M   'P 1'
#
loop_
_entity.id
_entity.type
_entity.pdbx_description
1 polymer ?
#
loop_
_entity_poly.entity_id
_entity_poly.type
_entity_poly.pdbx_seq_one_letter_code
_entity_poly.pdbx_strand_id
1 'polypeptide(L)'
;MESIRETEEREAVQRFYWELGRRIHHDRDFLDFDLSEVLDAIGVDNRHVAAYEDPSFDEEIRARMDEGIELAGDDIGTPIIAFTDDQGEKVGIFGPVITRVLEQEESLKMWDSVVTLTTTSGFWELKRTRKEGPDFGERP
;
A
#
# COMPACT_ATOMS: atom_id res chain seq x y z
N MET A 1 5.31 1.08 11.68
CA MET A 1 4.77 2.12 10.76
C MET A 1 3.84 3.08 11.49
N GLU A 2 2.87 2.61 12.27
CA GLU A 2 1.93 3.50 12.98
C GLU A 2 2.59 4.43 14.00
N SER A 3 3.62 3.98 14.73
CA SER A 3 4.43 4.86 15.59
C SER A 3 5.09 6.04 14.82
N ILE A 4 5.51 5.82 13.57
CA ILE A 4 6.03 6.89 12.70
C ILE A 4 4.88 7.80 12.28
N ARG A 5 3.74 7.24 11.87
CA ARG A 5 2.56 8.00 11.44
C ARG A 5 2.02 8.91 12.55
N GLU A 6 2.06 8.46 13.80
CA GLU A 6 1.55 9.19 14.96
C GLU A 6 2.40 10.42 15.30
N THR A 7 3.71 10.35 15.12
CA THR A 7 4.64 11.34 15.72
C THR A 7 5.60 12.03 14.75
N GLU A 8 5.69 11.55 13.51
CA GLU A 8 6.55 12.10 12.45
C GLU A 8 5.71 12.70 11.31
N GLU A 9 6.36 13.41 10.38
CA GLU A 9 5.69 13.95 9.19
C GLU A 9 5.22 12.83 8.23
N ARG A 10 4.21 13.12 7.42
CA ARG A 10 3.60 12.14 6.48
C ARG A 10 4.65 11.55 5.52
N GLU A 11 5.60 12.38 5.10
CA GLU A 11 6.72 12.02 4.23
C GLU A 11 7.63 10.95 4.86
N ALA A 12 7.73 10.90 6.20
CA ALA A 12 8.50 9.86 6.89
C ALA A 12 7.87 8.47 6.70
N VAL A 13 6.53 8.38 6.73
CA VAL A 13 5.80 7.14 6.43
C VAL A 13 6.08 6.69 4.99
N GLN A 14 6.08 7.62 4.03
CA GLN A 14 6.42 7.31 2.63
C GLN A 14 7.84 6.78 2.50
N ARG A 15 8.84 7.45 3.10
CA ARG A 15 10.25 7.00 3.06
C ARG A 15 10.40 5.62 3.72
N PHE A 16 9.76 5.40 4.85
CA PHE A 16 9.77 4.11 5.54
C PHE A 16 9.15 2.98 4.70
N TYR A 17 7.97 3.23 4.11
CA TYR A 17 7.33 2.27 3.21
C TYR A 17 8.21 1.95 1.99
N TRP A 18 8.83 2.97 1.41
CA TRP A 18 9.73 2.82 0.26
C TRP A 18 10.97 1.98 0.60
N GLU A 19 11.66 2.31 1.69
CA GLU A 19 12.88 1.61 2.11
C GLU A 19 12.60 0.15 2.48
N LEU A 20 11.49 -0.13 3.18
CA LEU A 20 11.05 -1.51 3.43
C LEU A 20 10.75 -2.25 2.12
N GLY A 21 9.98 -1.66 1.22
CA GLY A 21 9.64 -2.27 -0.07
C GLY A 21 10.89 -2.60 -0.88
N ARG A 22 11.88 -1.70 -0.88
CA ARG A 22 13.18 -1.90 -1.53
C ARG A 22 13.90 -3.14 -0.99
N ARG A 23 14.07 -3.25 0.33
CA ARG A 23 14.75 -4.40 0.96
C ARG A 23 13.97 -5.71 0.78
N ILE A 24 12.66 -5.68 1.04
CA ILE A 24 11.81 -6.89 1.01
C ILE A 24 11.66 -7.42 -0.43
N HIS A 25 11.37 -6.55 -1.40
CA HIS A 25 11.01 -6.98 -2.75
C HIS A 25 12.18 -7.06 -3.72
N HIS A 26 13.16 -6.15 -3.63
CA HIS A 26 14.31 -6.13 -4.54
C HIS A 26 15.53 -6.85 -3.96
N ASP A 27 15.89 -6.58 -2.70
CA ASP A 27 17.06 -7.23 -2.08
C ASP A 27 16.74 -8.67 -1.66
N ARG A 28 15.45 -9.01 -1.54
CA ARG A 28 14.95 -10.34 -1.15
C ARG A 28 15.40 -10.74 0.25
N ASP A 29 15.51 -9.75 1.13
CA ASP A 29 15.90 -9.99 2.52
C ASP A 29 14.74 -10.51 3.37
N PHE A 30 13.47 -10.36 2.93
CA PHE A 30 12.28 -10.89 3.62
C PHE A 30 12.24 -10.60 5.14
N LEU A 31 12.54 -9.36 5.54
CA LEU A 31 12.66 -8.90 6.93
C LEU A 31 13.89 -9.42 7.70
N ASP A 32 14.85 -10.06 7.02
CA ASP A 32 16.18 -10.37 7.56
C ASP A 32 17.10 -9.12 7.53
N PHE A 33 16.65 -8.05 8.17
CA PHE A 33 17.41 -6.82 8.36
C PHE A 33 17.05 -6.15 9.68
N ASP A 34 17.97 -5.35 10.21
CA ASP A 34 17.72 -4.57 11.42
C ASP A 34 16.85 -3.35 11.10
N LEU A 35 15.74 -3.18 11.83
CA LEU A 35 14.86 -2.03 11.67
C LEU A 35 15.56 -0.71 12.00
N SER A 36 16.58 -0.71 12.85
CA SER A 36 17.36 0.49 13.14
C SER A 36 18.12 0.98 11.91
N GLU A 37 18.69 0.07 11.11
CA GLU A 37 19.35 0.44 9.84
C GLU A 37 18.37 1.01 8.81
N VAL A 38 17.11 0.56 8.83
CA VAL A 38 16.05 1.12 7.99
C VAL A 38 15.73 2.55 8.40
N LEU A 39 15.58 2.80 9.71
CA LEU A 39 15.27 4.12 10.25
C LEU A 39 16.43 5.11 10.05
N ASP A 40 17.66 4.67 10.28
CA ASP A 40 18.87 5.45 10.02
C ASP A 40 18.97 5.86 8.54
N ALA A 41 18.68 4.93 7.61
CA ALA A 41 18.72 5.19 6.17
C ALA A 41 17.73 6.27 5.71
N ILE A 42 16.60 6.43 6.41
CA ILE A 42 15.57 7.42 6.10
C ILE A 42 15.62 8.66 7.01
N GLY A 43 16.58 8.72 7.92
CA GLY A 43 16.80 9.83 8.87
C GLY A 43 15.71 9.95 9.94
N VAL A 44 15.15 8.82 10.41
CA VAL A 44 14.12 8.76 11.44
C VAL A 44 14.72 8.19 12.73
N ASP A 45 14.27 8.67 13.90
CA ASP A 45 14.81 8.26 15.20
C ASP A 45 14.57 6.77 15.49
N ASN A 46 15.59 6.07 15.97
CA ASN A 46 15.54 4.64 16.31
C ASN A 46 14.58 4.29 17.46
N ARG A 47 14.02 5.28 18.18
CA ARG A 47 12.95 5.05 19.17
C ARG A 47 11.77 4.25 18.62
N HIS A 48 11.49 4.35 17.31
CA HIS A 48 10.40 3.63 16.66
C HIS A 48 10.61 2.11 16.55
N VAL A 49 11.83 1.60 16.75
CA VAL A 49 12.08 0.15 16.79
C VAL A 49 11.30 -0.51 17.92
N ALA A 50 11.15 0.17 19.07
CA ALA A 50 10.40 -0.36 20.20
C ALA A 50 8.92 -0.63 19.87
N ALA A 51 8.35 0.07 18.88
CA ALA A 51 6.97 -0.12 18.46
C ALA A 51 6.72 -1.45 17.74
N TYR A 52 7.77 -2.18 17.34
CA TYR A 52 7.62 -3.48 16.67
C TYR A 52 6.98 -4.53 17.58
N GLU A 53 7.28 -4.50 18.88
CA GLU A 53 6.73 -5.40 19.90
C GLU A 53 5.67 -4.71 20.78
N ASP A 54 5.17 -3.54 20.37
CA ASP A 54 4.20 -2.76 21.13
C ASP A 54 2.77 -3.03 20.64
N PRO A 55 1.95 -3.80 21.39
CA PRO A 55 0.59 -4.13 20.99
C PRO A 55 -0.36 -2.93 21.06
N SER A 56 0.05 -1.77 21.58
CA SER A 56 -0.81 -0.58 21.65
C SER A 56 -1.22 -0.07 20.26
N PHE A 57 -0.46 -0.38 19.21
CA PHE A 57 -0.79 -0.02 17.83
C PHE A 57 -1.73 -1.01 17.14
N ASP A 58 -1.97 -2.19 17.72
CA ASP A 58 -2.74 -3.25 17.09
C ASP A 58 -4.19 -2.83 16.77
N GLU A 59 -4.84 -2.12 17.69
CA GLU A 59 -6.23 -1.66 17.51
C GLU A 59 -6.34 -0.70 16.34
N GLU A 60 -5.42 0.26 16.25
CA GLU A 60 -5.36 1.23 15.15
C GLU A 60 -5.06 0.56 13.80
N ILE A 61 -4.16 -0.43 13.77
CA ILE A 61 -3.84 -1.20 12.57
C ILE A 61 -5.09 -1.96 12.08
N ARG A 62 -5.84 -2.60 12.99
CA ARG A 62 -7.08 -3.30 12.66
C ARG A 62 -8.13 -2.35 12.14
N ALA A 63 -8.38 -1.23 12.83
CA ALA A 63 -9.36 -0.23 12.40
C ALA A 63 -9.06 0.29 10.97
N ARG A 64 -7.79 0.59 10.67
CA ARG A 64 -7.38 1.02 9.31
C ARG A 64 -7.56 -0.07 8.25
N MET A 65 -7.34 -1.33 8.61
CA MET A 65 -7.58 -2.46 7.71
C MET A 65 -9.08 -2.63 7.45
N ASP A 66 -9.89 -2.57 8.51
CA ASP A 66 -11.35 -2.70 8.44
C ASP A 66 -11.95 -1.62 7.54
N GLU A 67 -11.51 -0.35 7.66
CA GLU A 67 -11.92 0.72 6.75
C GLU A 67 -11.66 0.39 5.27
N GLY A 68 -10.53 -0.27 4.96
CA GLY A 68 -10.18 -0.66 3.60
C GLY A 68 -11.07 -1.78 3.07
N ILE A 69 -11.34 -2.78 3.91
CA ILE A 69 -12.19 -3.94 3.59
C ILE A 69 -13.64 -3.51 3.41
N GLU A 70 -14.19 -2.68 4.31
CA GLU A 70 -15.56 -2.17 4.22
C GLU A 70 -15.85 -1.46 2.89
N LEU A 71 -14.84 -0.80 2.31
CA LEU A 71 -14.97 -0.10 1.03
C LEU A 71 -14.83 -1.00 -0.19
N ALA A 72 -14.00 -2.05 -0.10
CA ALA A 72 -13.62 -2.87 -1.25
C ALA A 72 -14.38 -4.22 -1.33
N GLY A 73 -14.98 -4.65 -0.23
CA GLY A 73 -15.75 -5.89 -0.11
C GLY A 73 -15.08 -6.96 0.77
N ASP A 74 -15.87 -7.91 1.23
CA ASP A 74 -15.41 -9.08 1.99
C ASP A 74 -14.71 -10.12 1.10
N ASP A 75 -13.95 -11.04 1.70
CA ASP A 75 -13.27 -12.16 1.03
C ASP A 75 -12.24 -11.75 -0.06
N ILE A 76 -11.64 -10.56 0.09
CA ILE A 76 -10.58 -10.05 -0.78
C ILE A 76 -9.19 -10.15 -0.15
N GLY A 77 -8.15 -9.95 -0.98
CA GLY A 77 -6.76 -9.84 -0.53
C GLY A 77 -6.18 -8.46 -0.85
N THR A 78 -4.86 -8.37 -0.93
CA THR A 78 -4.15 -7.17 -1.40
C THR A 78 -3.91 -7.23 -2.92
N PRO A 79 -3.90 -6.10 -3.65
CA PRO A 79 -3.99 -4.72 -3.14
C PRO A 79 -5.44 -4.22 -3.01
N ILE A 80 -5.64 -3.28 -2.08
CA ILE A 80 -6.86 -2.47 -1.94
C ILE A 80 -6.48 -1.02 -2.21
N ILE A 81 -7.27 -0.32 -3.00
CA ILE A 81 -7.16 1.14 -3.18
C ILE A 81 -8.50 1.79 -2.88
N ALA A 82 -8.47 2.89 -2.14
CA ALA A 82 -9.64 3.71 -1.84
C ALA A 82 -9.32 5.17 -2.14
N PHE A 83 -10.32 5.90 -2.64
CA PHE A 83 -10.23 7.31 -2.96
C PHE A 83 -11.60 7.99 -2.83
N THR A 84 -11.60 9.32 -2.83
CA THR A 84 -12.84 10.11 -2.85
C THR A 84 -13.15 10.48 -4.29
N ASP A 85 -14.37 10.19 -4.74
CA ASP A 85 -14.82 10.50 -6.10
C ASP A 85 -15.17 11.99 -6.27
N ASP A 86 -15.63 12.36 -7.46
CA ASP A 86 -16.02 13.73 -7.80
C ASP A 86 -17.31 14.20 -7.11
N GLN A 87 -18.08 13.26 -6.54
CA GLN A 87 -19.29 13.53 -5.75
C GLN A 87 -18.98 13.67 -4.26
N GLY A 88 -17.75 13.37 -3.84
CA GLY A 88 -17.32 13.42 -2.44
C GLY A 88 -17.51 12.11 -1.68
N GLU A 89 -17.89 11.04 -2.37
CA GLU A 89 -18.09 9.72 -1.77
C GLU A 89 -16.78 8.94 -1.73
N LYS A 90 -16.51 8.25 -0.61
CA LYS A 90 -15.35 7.37 -0.47
C LYS A 90 -15.68 6.04 -1.14
N VAL A 91 -14.91 5.68 -2.16
CA VAL A 91 -15.05 4.43 -2.92
C VAL A 91 -13.79 3.60 -2.81
N GLY A 92 -13.91 2.27 -2.88
CA GLY A 92 -12.77 1.36 -2.81
C GLY A 92 -12.94 0.15 -3.71
N ILE A 93 -11.82 -0.44 -4.10
CA ILE A 93 -11.79 -1.68 -4.88
C ILE A 93 -10.67 -2.60 -4.41
N PHE A 94 -10.88 -3.89 -4.61
CA PHE A 94 -9.81 -4.85 -4.74
C PHE A 94 -9.14 -4.70 -6.13
N GLY A 95 -7.84 -4.45 -6.13
CA GLY A 95 -7.07 -4.15 -7.34
C GLY A 95 -6.71 -2.66 -7.48
N PRO A 96 -6.22 -2.23 -8.66
CA PRO A 96 -5.92 -3.06 -9.82
C PRO A 96 -4.78 -4.05 -9.52
N VAL A 97 -4.97 -5.32 -9.88
CA VAL A 97 -3.92 -6.34 -9.74
C VAL A 97 -2.97 -6.24 -10.93
N ILE A 98 -1.81 -5.63 -10.72
CA ILE A 98 -0.78 -5.40 -11.75
C ILE A 98 0.47 -6.24 -11.49
N THR A 99 1.10 -6.72 -12.57
CA THR A 99 2.31 -7.55 -12.51
C THR A 99 3.58 -6.71 -12.42
N ARG A 100 3.61 -5.55 -13.07
CA ARG A 100 4.79 -4.71 -13.21
C ARG A 100 4.40 -3.24 -13.17
N VAL A 101 5.36 -2.39 -12.85
CA VAL A 101 5.22 -0.94 -13.00
C VAL A 101 5.02 -0.61 -14.48
N LEU A 102 4.04 0.22 -14.78
CA LEU A 102 3.75 0.68 -16.14
C LEU A 102 4.50 1.98 -16.42
N GLU A 103 4.77 2.26 -17.69
CA GLU A 103 5.26 3.58 -18.11
C GLU A 103 4.27 4.68 -17.71
N GLN A 104 4.74 5.92 -17.57
CA GLN A 104 3.93 7.02 -17.02
C GLN A 104 2.61 7.21 -17.79
N GLU A 105 2.65 7.24 -19.12
CA GLU A 105 1.45 7.46 -19.93
C GLU A 105 0.43 6.32 -19.79
N GLU A 106 0.91 5.07 -19.70
CA GLU A 106 0.05 3.90 -19.50
C GLU A 106 -0.52 3.86 -18.08
N SER A 107 0.26 4.27 -17.08
CA SER A 107 -0.18 4.40 -15.68
C SER A 107 -1.34 5.39 -15.55
N LEU A 108 -1.26 6.54 -16.21
CA LEU A 108 -2.32 7.56 -16.21
C LEU A 108 -3.60 7.03 -16.88
N LYS A 109 -3.48 6.40 -18.05
CA LYS A 109 -4.63 5.79 -18.74
C LYS A 109 -5.30 4.68 -17.91
N MET A 110 -4.50 3.86 -17.22
CA MET A 110 -5.00 2.84 -16.30
C MET A 110 -5.72 3.49 -15.13
N TRP A 111 -5.15 4.54 -14.52
CA TRP A 111 -5.78 5.27 -13.42
C TRP A 111 -7.14 5.86 -13.81
N ASP A 112 -7.23 6.54 -14.96
CA ASP A 112 -8.49 7.08 -15.46
C ASP A 112 -9.55 5.97 -15.67
N SER A 113 -9.11 4.80 -16.13
CA SER A 113 -9.98 3.63 -16.32
C SER A 113 -10.44 3.05 -14.98
N VAL A 114 -9.55 2.95 -13.99
CA VAL A 114 -9.88 2.51 -12.62
C VAL A 114 -10.91 3.44 -12.01
N VAL A 115 -10.67 4.76 -12.04
CA VAL A 115 -11.61 5.76 -11.52
C VAL A 115 -12.97 5.61 -12.19
N THR A 116 -13.00 5.54 -13.53
CA THR A 116 -14.24 5.38 -14.30
C THR A 116 -15.02 4.14 -13.90
N LEU A 117 -14.35 2.98 -13.80
CA LEU A 117 -14.99 1.72 -13.46
C LEU A 117 -15.52 1.72 -12.03
N THR A 118 -14.72 2.20 -11.08
CA THR A 118 -15.08 2.26 -9.66
C THR A 118 -16.27 3.18 -9.39
N THR A 119 -16.42 4.27 -10.14
CA THR A 119 -17.54 5.22 -9.95
C THR A 119 -18.75 4.92 -10.86
N THR A 120 -18.67 3.91 -11.73
CA THR A 120 -19.81 3.51 -12.58
C THR A 120 -20.83 2.71 -11.79
N SER A 121 -22.01 3.29 -11.57
CA SER A 121 -23.13 2.60 -10.91
C SER A 121 -23.45 1.25 -11.57
N GLY A 122 -23.45 0.19 -10.77
CA GLY A 122 -23.79 -1.17 -11.20
C GLY A 122 -22.62 -1.98 -11.77
N PHE A 123 -21.41 -1.42 -11.82
CA PHE A 123 -20.20 -2.19 -12.06
C PHE A 123 -19.70 -2.81 -10.75
N TRP A 124 -19.31 -4.08 -10.78
CA TRP A 124 -18.90 -4.81 -9.57
C TRP A 124 -17.63 -5.64 -9.74
N GLU A 125 -17.42 -6.27 -10.89
CA GLU A 125 -16.20 -7.06 -11.12
C GLU A 125 -15.79 -7.12 -12.58
N LEU A 126 -14.48 -7.01 -12.82
CA LEU A 126 -13.82 -7.36 -14.07
C LEU A 126 -12.59 -8.21 -13.75
N LYS A 127 -12.54 -9.44 -14.28
CA LYS A 127 -11.49 -10.39 -13.96
C LYS A 127 -11.03 -11.21 -15.16
N ARG A 128 -9.73 -11.50 -15.19
CA ARG A 128 -9.12 -12.50 -16.09
C ARG A 128 -8.09 -13.33 -15.32
N THR A 129 -7.79 -14.51 -15.82
CA THR A 129 -6.77 -15.39 -15.22
C THR A 129 -5.40 -14.73 -15.26
N ARG A 130 -4.78 -14.54 -14.09
CA ARG A 130 -3.39 -14.11 -13.95
C ARG A 130 -2.46 -15.23 -14.42
N LYS A 131 -1.50 -14.91 -15.30
CA LYS A 131 -0.54 -15.86 -15.88
C LYS A 131 0.91 -15.63 -15.45
N GLU A 132 1.17 -14.53 -14.75
CA GLU A 132 2.51 -14.07 -14.38
C GLU A 132 2.54 -13.71 -12.90
N GLY A 133 3.69 -13.90 -12.25
CA GLY A 133 3.96 -13.39 -10.90
C GLY A 133 4.48 -11.95 -10.94
N PRO A 134 4.61 -11.29 -9.77
CA PRO A 134 5.13 -9.92 -9.70
C PRO A 134 6.53 -9.76 -10.32
N ASP A 135 6.72 -8.69 -11.07
CA ASP A 135 7.98 -8.20 -11.63
C ASP A 135 8.26 -6.82 -11.05
N PHE A 136 9.33 -6.75 -10.25
CA PHE A 136 9.66 -5.57 -9.46
C PHE A 136 10.47 -4.54 -10.26
N GLY A 137 10.99 -4.89 -11.44
CA GLY A 137 11.86 -4.00 -12.20
C GLY A 137 13.21 -3.72 -11.51
N GLU A 138 13.82 -2.59 -11.85
CA GLU A 138 15.08 -2.16 -11.27
C GLU A 138 14.91 -1.72 -9.81
N ARG A 139 15.95 -1.96 -9.01
CA ARG A 139 15.97 -1.54 -7.61
C ARG A 139 16.10 -0.01 -7.52
N PRO A 140 15.17 0.70 -6.85
CA PRO A 140 15.26 2.14 -6.66
C PRO A 140 16.28 2.57 -5.60
#